data_AF-A0A966LVW6-F1
#
_entry.id   AF-A0A966LVW6-F1
#
_cell.length_a   1.000
_cell.length_b   1.000
_cell.length_c   1.000
_cell.angle_alpha   90.00
_cell.angle_beta   90.00
_cell.angle_gamma   90.00
#
_symmetry.space_group_name_H-M   'P 1'
#
loop_
_entity.id
_entity.type
_entity.pdbx_description
1 polymer ?
#
loop_
_entity_poly.entity_id
_entity_poly.type
_entity_poly.pdbx_seq_one_letter_code
_entity_poly.pdbx_strand_id
1 'polypeptide(L)' 'MESLAFSLAYALPAAFAALGAGLVGMGAMTAAGRNPERINELRTLMILAISFIDALAIIGFIVAIVGKVM' A
#
# COMPACT_ATOMS: atom_id res chain seq x y z
N MET A 1 4.14 23.77 13.85
CA MET A 1 3.34 23.44 12.66
C MET A 1 4.09 22.50 11.71
N GLU A 2 5.41 22.64 11.59
CA GLU A 2 6.27 21.84 10.70
C GLU A 2 6.29 20.33 11.00
N SER A 3 6.37 19.92 12.28
CA SER A 3 6.32 18.48 12.62
C SER A 3 4.96 17.83 12.32
N LEU A 4 3.89 18.64 12.37
CA LEU A 4 2.51 18.21 12.08
C LEU A 4 2.29 18.04 10.57
N ALA A 5 2.86 18.95 9.77
CA ALA A 5 2.87 18.80 8.31
C ALA A 5 3.66 17.56 7.88
N PHE A 6 4.83 17.33 8.48
CA PHE A 6 5.65 16.13 8.22
C PHE A 6 4.92 14.84 8.61
N SER A 7 4.32 14.79 9.81
CA SER A 7 3.63 13.59 10.28
C SER A 7 2.40 13.27 9.42
N LEU A 8 1.65 14.29 8.97
CA LEU A 8 0.52 14.10 8.06
C LEU A 8 0.96 13.67 6.65
N ALA A 9 2.05 14.23 6.13
CA ALA A 9 2.60 13.86 4.83
C ALA A 9 3.04 12.38 4.77
N TYR A 10 3.44 11.79 5.90
CA TYR A 10 3.72 10.36 6.01
C TYR A 10 2.49 9.51 6.36
N ALA A 11 1.72 9.93 7.37
CA ALA A 11 0.61 9.14 7.90
C ALA A 11 -0.50 8.94 6.88
N LEU A 12 -0.75 9.94 6.03
CA LEU A 12 -1.84 9.88 5.06
C LEU A 12 -1.57 8.87 3.93
N PRO A 13 -0.43 8.90 3.21
CA PRO A 13 -0.11 7.85 2.24
C PRO A 13 -0.02 6.46 2.87
N ALA A 14 0.58 6.34 4.07
CA ALA A 14 0.69 5.06 4.77
C ALA A 14 -0.68 4.46 5.12
N ALA A 15 -1.63 5.30 5.58
CA ALA A 15 -2.98 4.86 5.88
C ALA A 15 -3.73 4.38 4.62
N PHE A 16 -3.63 5.12 3.52
CA PHE A 16 -4.24 4.72 2.26
C PHE A 16 -3.61 3.45 1.69
N ALA A 17 -2.28 3.28 1.84
CA ALA A 17 -1.58 2.08 1.42
C ALA A 17 -2.03 0.85 2.24
N ALA A 18 -2.14 0.99 3.56
CA ALA A 18 -2.63 -0.07 4.43
C ALA A 18 -4.06 -0.49 4.07
N LEU A 19 -4.95 0.48 3.81
CA LEU A 19 -6.32 0.21 3.37
C LEU A 19 -6.36 -0.48 2.02
N GLY A 20 -5.59 0.01 1.04
CA GLY A 20 -5.50 -0.59 -0.29
C GLY A 20 -4.99 -2.03 -0.24
N ALA A 21 -3.90 -2.28 0.50
CA ALA A 21 -3.33 -3.61 0.67
C ALA A 21 -4.32 -4.55 1.38
N GLY A 22 -5.05 -4.06 2.38
CA GLY A 22 -6.10 -4.80 3.06
C GLY A 22 -7.24 -5.22 2.11
N LEU A 23 -7.72 -4.30 1.26
CA LEU A 23 -8.75 -4.59 0.26
C LEU A 23 -8.27 -5.62 -0.77
N VAL A 24 -7.05 -5.47 -1.28
CA VAL A 24 -6.43 -6.43 -2.21
C VAL A 24 -6.30 -7.81 -1.55
N GLY A 25 -5.84 -7.87 -0.31
CA GLY A 25 -5.74 -9.11 0.47
C GLY A 25 -7.09 -9.78 0.67
N MET A 26 -8.12 -9.03 1.07
CA MET A 26 -9.48 -9.57 1.22
C MET A 26 -10.03 -10.11 -0.10
N GLY A 27 -9.83 -9.39 -1.20
CA GLY A 27 -10.22 -9.82 -2.54
C GLY A 27 -9.51 -11.12 -2.97
N ALA A 28 -8.20 -11.19 -2.76
CA ALA A 28 -7.39 -12.37 -3.06
C ALA A 28 -7.81 -13.59 -2.23
N MET A 29 -8.06 -13.42 -0.93
CA MET A 29 -8.51 -14.51 -0.05
C MET A 29 -9.90 -15.01 -0.43
N THR A 30 -10.82 -14.11 -0.78
CA THR A 30 -12.16 -14.48 -1.25
C THR A 30 -12.09 -15.24 -2.58
N ALA A 31 -11.27 -14.77 -3.52
CA ALA A 31 -11.07 -15.44 -4.81
C ALA A 31 -10.41 -16.82 -4.65
N ALA A 32 -9.44 -16.94 -3.74
CA ALA A 32 -8.74 -18.18 -3.42
C ALA A 32 -9.68 -19.21 -2.78
N GLY A 33 -10.56 -18.79 -1.88
CA GLY A 33 -11.58 -19.68 -1.30
C GLY A 33 -12.59 -20.21 -2.32
N ARG A 34 -12.86 -19.45 -3.38
CA ARG A 34 -13.75 -19.86 -4.48
C ARG A 34 -13.07 -20.69 -5.57
N ASN A 35 -11.77 -20.50 -5.77
CA ASN A 35 -10.97 -21.17 -6.82
C ASN A 35 -9.62 -21.64 -6.25
N PRO A 36 -9.62 -22.68 -5.41
CA PRO A 36 -8.40 -23.16 -4.74
C PRO A 36 -7.31 -23.62 -5.71
N GLU A 37 -7.67 -24.05 -6.92
CA GLU A 37 -6.75 -24.45 -7.97
C GLU A 37 -5.93 -23.29 -8.56
N ARG A 38 -6.37 -22.03 -8.39
CA ARG A 38 -5.70 -20.83 -8.92
C ARG A 38 -4.95 -20.00 -7.88
N ILE A 39 -4.70 -20.55 -6.68
CA ILE A 39 -4.04 -19.82 -5.58
C ILE A 39 -2.70 -19.20 -6.00
N ASN A 40 -1.89 -19.90 -6.79
CA ASN A 40 -0.58 -19.40 -7.21
C ASN A 40 -0.68 -18.17 -8.15
N GLU A 41 -1.64 -18.16 -9.06
CA GLU A 41 -1.90 -17.02 -9.95
C GLU A 41 -2.45 -15.83 -9.16
N LEU A 42 -3.41 -16.09 -8.25
CA LEU A 42 -3.99 -15.06 -7.37
C LEU A 42 -2.93 -14.43 -6.47
N ARG A 43 -2.01 -15.23 -5.90
CA ARG A 43 -0.90 -14.72 -5.08
C ARG A 43 0.01 -13.81 -5.90
N THR A 44 0.31 -14.17 -7.14
CA THR A 44 1.15 -13.35 -8.03
C THR A 44 0.50 -12.01 -8.31
N LEU A 45 -0.80 -12.00 -8.66
CA LEU A 45 -1.56 -10.77 -8.90
C LEU A 45 -1.68 -9.91 -7.63
N MET A 46 -1.92 -10.54 -6.48
CA MET A 46 -1.99 -9.87 -5.18
C MET A 46 -0.67 -9.16 -4.84
N ILE A 47 0.46 -9.86 -4.98
CA ILE A 47 1.78 -9.27 -4.71
C ILE A 47 2.05 -8.10 -5.67
N LEU A 48 1.73 -8.25 -6.96
CA LEU A 48 1.89 -7.18 -7.94
C LEU A 48 1.08 -5.94 -7.55
N ALA A 49 -0.19 -6.11 -7.18
CA ALA A 49 -1.05 -5.02 -6.76
C ALA A 49 -0.55 -4.33 -5.48
N ILE A 50 -0.13 -5.10 -4.46
CA ILE A 50 0.46 -4.55 -3.23
C ILE A 50 1.75 -3.80 -3.54
N SER A 51 2.58 -4.30 -4.45
CA SER A 51 3.84 -3.64 -4.84
C SER A 51 3.60 -2.26 -5.46
N PHE A 52 2.55 -2.10 -6.27
CA PHE A 52 2.16 -0.78 -6.80
C PHE A 52 1.64 0.16 -5.72
N ILE A 53 0.89 -0.36 -4.75
CA ILE A 53 0.40 0.42 -3.60
C ILE A 53 1.58 0.94 -2.77
N ASP A 54 2.54 0.07 -2.47
CA ASP A 54 3.74 0.44 -1.70
C ASP A 54 4.63 1.42 -2.48
N ALA A 55 4.74 1.29 -3.80
CA ALA A 55 5.47 2.25 -4.62
C ALA A 55 4.91 3.68 -4.48
N LEU A 56 3.58 3.84 -4.48
CA LEU A 56 2.93 5.13 -4.27
C LEU A 56 3.14 5.65 -2.84
N ALA A 57 3.10 4.77 -1.84
CA ALA A 57 3.36 5.12 -0.44
C ALA A 57 4.79 5.64 -0.24
N ILE A 58 5.77 4.98 -0.85
CA ILE A 58 7.19 5.37 -0.79
C ILE A 58 7.41 6.73 -1.45
N ILE A 59 6.75 7.04 -2.57
CA ILE A 59 6.83 8.37 -3.18
C ILE A 59 6.36 9.45 -2.20
N GLY A 60 5.24 9.23 -1.51
CA GLY A 60 4.75 10.15 -0.47
C GLY A 60 5.74 10.33 0.69
N PHE A 61 6.35 9.23 1.15
CA PHE A 61 7.38 9.25 2.18
C PHE A 61 8.64 10.02 1.76
N ILE A 62 9.10 9.83 0.53
CA ILE A 62 10.26 10.57 -0.02
C ILE A 62 9.96 12.07 -0.04
N VAL A 63 8.78 12.49 -0.54
CA VAL A 63 8.39 13.91 -0.56
C VAL A 63 8.34 14.49 0.85
N ALA A 64 7.81 13.74 1.83
CA ALA A 64 7.78 14.17 3.23
C ALA A 64 9.19 14.38 3.81
N ILE A 65 10.13 13.46 3.54
CA ILE A 65 11.54 13.60 3.97
C ILE A 65 12.23 14.76 3.28
N VAL A 66 12.12 14.85 1.95
CA VAL A 66 12.76 15.92 1.16
C VAL A 66 12.28 17.28 1.65
N GLY A 67 10.98 17.48 1.85
CA GLY A 67 10.42 18.73 2.35
C GLY A 67 10.75 19.05 3.82
N LYS A 68 11.35 18.12 4.57
CA LYS A 68 11.82 18.34 5.95
C LYS A 68 13.34 18.59 6.02
N VAL A 69 14.10 18.01 5.10
CA VAL A 69 15.59 18.04 5.10
C VAL A 69 16.11 19.21 4.26
N MET A 70 15.41 19.61 3.21
CA MET A 70 15.70 20.79 2.38
C MET A 70 14.94 22.01 2.89
#